data_AF-A0A9E7PKL8-F1
#
_entry.id   AF-A0A9E7PKL8-F1
#
_cell.length_a   1.000
_cell.length_b   1.000
_cell.length_c   1.000
_cell.angle_alpha   90.00
_cell.angle_beta   90.00
_cell.angle_gamma   90.00
#
_symmetry.space_group_name_H-M   'P 1'
#
loop_
_entity.id
_entity.type
_entity.pdbx_description
1 polymer ?
#
loop_
_entity_poly.entity_id
_entity_poly.type
_entity_poly.pdbx_seq_one_letter_code
_entity_poly.pdbx_strand_id
1 'polypeptide(L)'
;MASGKGRRSNVLENNSSVLAERNVLGESRRNNPFRKKLILLDRKSSWLLFFVTFLTVITGYLLTRTESQPVPTVVHVILSVLFAVLLSYHVYVYTFLVKYNWNNGFNSLLRRKFSGISFIILILRVSGVIILFSGLFVLISGLDYYFVLNEPFSLSSHVIIDNIFYVAFSVHMAAGLKLLLHRKKRSRFVQNLSSVLFLMVLLLVAFAFESGFVYNVTEDPGNSVQIDGVVYSVSPQFMSQSRPDIFQEGKYSMFDALVMVSEKKGLNLKYHYDPEVETNVIDSLKGSSNWWYEGYYDGGFTSIPFGEINYQRMDEYPWKEGAILRMIRVSPAELEERYEIFRTEIMRKNENGGKIIIPRVIIEGRTNIYNYGSVEVYAHNLRNDTFRDGVVTAIDTVMTLGDLGDLNYTLKWYESIGTAEIVRSYFVESIDGDSGYNRCGFVYECGEPGYEFFSGNHIHIPSDWRVLKSPEYLKYFWICI
;
A
#
# COMPACT_ATOMS: atom_id res chain seq x y z
N MET A 1 59.18 -63.30 37.16
CA MET A 1 57.92 -62.58 36.89
C MET A 1 58.14 -61.10 37.22
N ALA A 2 58.16 -60.27 36.17
CA ALA A 2 58.52 -58.85 36.14
C ALA A 2 57.44 -57.96 36.78
N SER A 3 57.75 -56.96 37.63
CA SER A 3 58.22 -55.59 37.31
C SER A 3 57.33 -54.81 36.34
N GLY A 4 56.60 -53.81 36.87
CA GLY A 4 55.70 -52.94 36.09
C GLY A 4 54.97 -51.89 36.95
N LYS A 5 55.68 -51.17 37.83
CA LYS A 5 55.18 -49.97 38.52
C LYS A 5 55.99 -48.76 38.07
N GLY A 6 55.43 -47.96 37.17
CA GLY A 6 56.03 -46.69 36.76
C GLY A 6 55.17 -45.98 35.73
N ARG A 7 55.02 -44.65 35.88
CA ARG A 7 54.33 -43.68 35.00
C ARG A 7 52.80 -43.55 35.17
N ARG A 8 52.37 -42.85 36.23
CA ARG A 8 51.09 -42.09 36.22
C ARG A 8 51.14 -40.70 36.86
N SER A 9 52.29 -40.23 37.35
CA SER A 9 52.39 -38.92 38.03
C SER A 9 52.62 -37.71 37.13
N ASN A 10 53.04 -37.86 35.86
CA ASN A 10 53.45 -36.71 35.04
C ASN A 10 52.35 -36.11 34.13
N VAL A 11 51.11 -36.59 34.18
CA VAL A 11 50.00 -36.06 33.33
C VAL A 11 49.16 -35.00 34.05
N LEU A 12 49.16 -34.97 35.39
CA LEU A 12 48.36 -34.01 36.16
C LEU A 12 49.01 -32.62 36.27
N GLU A 13 50.35 -32.51 36.22
CA GLU A 13 51.03 -31.20 36.26
C GLU A 13 50.93 -30.40 34.96
N ASN A 14 50.79 -31.05 33.79
CA ASN A 14 50.63 -30.32 32.52
C ASN A 14 49.23 -29.73 32.32
N ASN A 15 48.20 -30.20 33.04
CA ASN A 15 46.85 -29.62 32.93
C ASN A 15 46.65 -28.40 33.84
N SER A 16 47.39 -28.29 34.94
CA SER A 16 47.27 -27.14 35.85
C SER A 16 47.88 -25.86 35.25
N SER A 17 49.00 -25.98 34.52
CA SER A 17 49.65 -24.86 33.83
C SER A 17 48.78 -24.31 32.68
N VAL A 18 48.19 -25.20 31.87
CA VAL A 18 47.28 -24.82 30.77
C VAL A 18 45.99 -24.18 31.30
N LEU A 19 45.47 -24.64 32.45
CA LEU A 19 44.31 -24.02 33.11
C LEU A 19 44.66 -22.64 33.69
N ALA A 20 45.85 -22.49 34.30
CA ALA A 20 46.32 -21.21 34.82
C ALA A 20 46.51 -20.18 33.70
N GLU A 21 47.15 -20.55 32.59
CA GLU A 21 47.38 -19.66 31.45
C GLU A 21 46.06 -19.24 30.77
N ARG A 22 45.09 -20.16 30.63
CA ARG A 22 43.74 -19.81 30.14
C ARG A 22 43.00 -18.86 31.08
N ASN A 23 43.17 -18.98 32.40
CA ASN A 23 42.57 -18.08 33.36
C ASN A 23 43.18 -16.67 33.29
N VAL A 24 44.51 -16.57 33.16
CA VAL A 24 45.22 -15.28 33.03
C VAL A 24 44.86 -14.57 31.71
N LEU A 25 44.84 -15.28 30.59
CA LEU A 25 44.38 -14.73 29.30
C LEU A 25 42.89 -14.33 29.33
N GLY A 26 42.07 -15.06 30.08
CA GLY A 26 40.66 -14.75 30.30
C GLY A 26 40.44 -13.47 31.11
N GLU A 27 41.22 -13.26 32.18
CA GLU A 27 41.16 -12.06 33.03
C GLU A 27 41.68 -10.81 32.32
N SER A 28 42.80 -10.93 31.61
CA SER A 28 43.36 -9.83 30.79
C SER A 28 42.34 -9.36 29.73
N ARG A 29 41.66 -10.30 29.06
CA ARG A 29 40.56 -9.97 28.12
C ARG A 29 39.31 -9.37 28.77
N ARG A 30 39.03 -9.67 30.05
CA ARG A 30 37.88 -9.07 30.78
C ARG A 30 38.15 -7.64 31.22
N ASN A 31 39.41 -7.27 31.46
CA ASN A 31 39.77 -5.95 31.97
C ASN A 31 40.19 -4.92 30.91
N ASN A 32 40.13 -5.25 29.63
CA ASN A 32 40.42 -4.30 28.57
C ASN A 32 39.50 -3.04 28.66
N PRO A 33 40.05 -1.84 28.92
CA PRO A 33 39.27 -0.61 29.09
C PRO A 33 38.52 -0.20 27.82
N PHE A 34 39.05 -0.55 26.64
CA PHE A 34 38.39 -0.31 25.36
C PHE A 34 37.08 -1.09 25.24
N ARG A 35 37.09 -2.37 25.67
CA ARG A 35 35.89 -3.20 25.71
C ARG A 35 34.83 -2.64 26.64
N LYS A 36 35.23 -2.14 27.82
CA LYS A 36 34.31 -1.48 28.77
C LYS A 36 33.68 -0.22 28.17
N LYS A 37 34.48 0.60 27.47
CA LYS A 37 33.99 1.80 26.75
C LYS A 37 32.99 1.43 25.65
N LEU A 38 33.27 0.39 24.86
CA LEU A 38 32.36 -0.06 23.79
C LEU A 38 31.03 -0.59 24.34
N ILE A 39 31.03 -1.36 25.42
CA ILE A 39 29.79 -1.83 26.06
C ILE A 39 28.96 -0.64 26.62
N LEU A 40 29.64 0.37 27.16
CA LEU A 40 28.98 1.60 27.61
C LEU A 40 28.38 2.40 26.45
N LEU A 41 29.07 2.48 25.32
CA LEU A 41 28.60 3.14 24.10
C LEU A 41 27.40 2.40 23.50
N ASP A 42 27.48 1.07 23.38
CA ASP A 42 26.39 0.22 22.92
C ASP A 42 25.12 0.38 23.75
N ARG A 43 25.28 0.51 25.08
CA ARG A 43 24.13 0.78 25.94
C ARG A 43 23.46 2.11 25.63
N LYS A 44 24.22 3.14 25.25
CA LYS A 44 23.67 4.44 24.84
C LYS A 44 23.04 4.36 23.44
N SER A 45 23.72 3.71 22.49
CA SER A 45 23.20 3.54 21.13
C SER A 45 21.94 2.68 21.10
N SER A 46 21.79 1.72 22.02
CA SER A 46 20.56 0.91 22.14
C SER A 46 19.32 1.77 22.43
N TRP A 47 19.47 2.84 23.22
CA TRP A 47 18.36 3.78 23.46
C TRP A 47 18.08 4.64 22.22
N LEU A 48 19.13 5.08 21.52
CA LEU A 48 18.95 5.78 20.25
C LEU A 48 18.26 4.89 19.21
N LEU A 49 18.67 3.63 19.11
CA LEU A 49 18.05 2.62 18.25
C LEU A 49 16.56 2.48 18.58
N PHE A 50 16.19 2.46 19.86
CA PHE A 50 14.79 2.44 20.26
C PHE A 50 13.99 3.63 19.71
N PHE A 51 14.49 4.86 19.90
CA PHE A 51 13.80 6.06 19.41
C PHE A 51 13.70 6.09 17.89
N VAL A 52 14.78 5.74 17.19
CA VAL A 52 14.78 5.67 15.72
C VAL A 52 13.77 4.63 15.26
N THR A 53 13.76 3.43 15.84
CA THR A 53 12.78 2.38 15.50
C THR A 53 11.35 2.87 15.66
N PHE A 54 11.05 3.53 16.78
CA PHE A 54 9.71 4.07 17.04
C PHE A 54 9.30 5.14 16.01
N LEU A 55 10.22 6.05 15.66
CA LEU A 55 9.97 7.07 14.63
C LEU A 55 9.85 6.46 13.23
N THR A 56 10.62 5.43 12.90
CA THR A 56 10.50 4.70 11.64
C THR A 56 9.11 4.09 11.51
N VAL A 57 8.61 3.42 12.55
CA VAL A 57 7.26 2.82 12.56
C VAL A 57 6.18 3.89 12.41
N ILE A 58 6.29 5.00 13.16
CA ILE A 58 5.32 6.10 13.04
C ILE A 58 5.31 6.68 11.63
N THR A 59 6.48 6.95 11.05
CA THR A 59 6.56 7.55 9.71
C THR A 59 6.13 6.57 8.63
N GLY A 60 6.42 5.27 8.77
CA GLY A 60 5.92 4.23 7.88
C GLY A 60 4.39 4.15 7.93
N TYR A 61 3.83 4.22 9.13
CA TYR A 61 2.38 4.27 9.30
C TYR A 61 1.74 5.53 8.71
N LEU A 62 2.34 6.70 8.94
CA LEU A 62 1.86 7.95 8.34
C LEU A 62 1.88 7.85 6.82
N LEU A 63 2.89 7.23 6.22
CA LEU A 63 2.94 6.98 4.77
C LEU A 63 1.80 6.10 4.27
N THR A 64 1.38 5.09 5.04
CA THR A 64 0.20 4.30 4.69
C THR A 64 -1.12 5.07 4.82
N ARG A 65 -1.11 6.24 5.48
CA ARG A 65 -2.31 7.01 5.84
C ARG A 65 -2.42 8.40 5.23
N THR A 66 -1.37 8.93 4.66
CA THR A 66 -1.38 10.22 3.98
C THR A 66 -1.02 9.95 2.53
N GLU A 67 -1.79 10.48 1.59
CA GLU A 67 -1.39 10.59 0.19
C GLU A 67 0.10 10.92 0.10
N SER A 68 0.81 10.27 -0.82
CA SER A 68 2.27 10.24 -0.95
C SER A 68 2.91 11.63 -0.96
N GLN A 69 3.01 12.25 0.20
CA GLN A 69 3.71 13.51 0.36
C GLN A 69 5.21 13.16 0.32
N PRO A 70 6.01 13.90 -0.48
CA PRO A 70 7.44 13.60 -0.64
C PRO A 70 8.21 13.70 0.68
N VAL A 71 7.76 14.57 1.59
CA VAL A 71 8.44 14.83 2.86
C VAL A 71 8.37 13.65 3.84
N PRO A 72 7.19 13.09 4.20
CA PRO A 72 7.11 11.86 4.98
C PRO A 72 7.94 10.70 4.41
N THR A 73 8.00 10.59 3.08
CA THR A 73 8.71 9.52 2.39
C THR A 73 10.21 9.62 2.62
N VAL A 74 10.79 10.80 2.36
CA VAL A 74 12.22 11.04 2.56
C VAL A 74 12.61 10.86 4.04
N VAL A 75 11.78 11.36 4.96
CA VAL A 75 12.03 11.20 6.41
C VAL A 75 12.03 9.73 6.80
N HIS A 76 11.07 8.94 6.33
CA HIS A 76 10.99 7.52 6.62
C HIS A 76 12.20 6.74 6.08
N VAL A 77 12.65 7.04 4.86
CA VAL A 77 13.85 6.41 4.27
C VAL A 77 15.10 6.74 5.10
N ILE A 78 15.29 8.01 5.49
CA ILE A 78 16.42 8.42 6.34
C ILE A 78 16.39 7.67 7.68
N LEU A 79 15.23 7.58 8.33
CA LEU A 79 15.06 6.87 9.59
C LEU A 79 15.33 5.37 9.44
N SER A 80 14.91 4.75 8.33
CA SER A 80 15.14 3.34 8.03
C SER A 80 16.63 3.03 7.83
N VAL A 81 17.37 3.88 7.11
CA VAL A 81 18.83 3.74 6.96
C VAL A 81 19.53 3.91 8.31
N LEU A 82 19.13 4.91 9.10
CA LEU A 82 19.70 5.12 10.43
C LEU A 82 19.43 3.93 11.36
N PHE A 83 18.22 3.38 11.33
CA PHE A 83 17.85 2.16 12.03
C PHE A 83 18.78 1.00 11.66
N ALA A 84 19.02 0.78 10.36
CA ALA A 84 19.89 -0.28 9.85
C ALA A 84 21.30 -0.21 10.42
N VAL A 85 21.89 1.00 10.40
CA VAL A 85 23.24 1.26 10.89
C VAL A 85 23.34 1.00 12.40
N LEU A 86 22.36 1.50 13.16
CA LEU A 86 22.32 1.33 14.62
C LEU A 86 22.09 -0.13 15.02
N LEU A 87 21.21 -0.85 14.32
CA LEU A 87 20.96 -2.28 14.55
C LEU A 87 22.22 -3.10 14.24
N SER A 88 22.87 -2.82 13.11
CA SER A 88 24.11 -3.50 12.71
C SER A 88 25.22 -3.28 13.74
N TYR A 89 25.39 -2.05 14.23
CA TYR A 89 26.33 -1.75 15.31
C TYR A 89 26.00 -2.52 16.60
N HIS A 90 24.74 -2.55 17.00
CA HIS A 90 24.29 -3.26 18.21
C HIS A 90 24.57 -4.76 18.12
N VAL A 91 24.21 -5.38 16.98
CA VAL A 91 24.45 -6.81 16.71
C VAL A 91 25.95 -7.11 16.69
N TYR A 92 26.77 -6.24 16.09
CA TYR A 92 28.22 -6.40 16.05
C TYR A 92 28.82 -6.42 17.46
N VAL A 93 28.49 -5.44 18.31
CA VAL A 93 29.00 -5.37 19.69
C VAL A 93 28.56 -6.60 20.47
N TYR A 94 27.29 -6.98 20.38
CA TYR A 94 26.75 -8.11 21.12
C TYR A 94 27.37 -9.45 20.67
N THR A 95 27.50 -9.67 19.36
CA THR A 95 27.99 -10.94 18.81
C THR A 95 29.50 -11.09 19.01
N PHE A 96 30.27 -10.08 18.61
CA PHE A 96 31.73 -10.22 18.50
C PHE A 96 32.48 -9.77 19.76
N LEU A 97 31.99 -8.75 20.48
CA LEU A 97 32.71 -8.20 21.64
C LEU A 97 32.26 -8.79 22.97
N VAL A 98 30.97 -9.09 23.13
CA VAL A 98 30.48 -9.77 24.33
C VAL A 98 30.86 -11.26 24.29
N LYS A 99 31.12 -11.84 23.10
CA LYS A 99 31.45 -13.26 22.86
C LYS A 99 30.48 -14.17 23.59
N TYR A 100 29.20 -14.00 23.26
CA TYR A 100 28.13 -14.72 23.93
C TYR A 100 28.18 -16.22 23.56
N ASN A 101 28.34 -17.09 24.55
CA ASN A 101 28.36 -18.54 24.32
C ASN A 101 26.92 -19.07 24.27
N TRP A 102 26.37 -19.14 23.06
CA TRP A 102 25.01 -19.58 22.78
C TRP A 102 24.72 -20.99 23.29
N ASN A 103 25.64 -21.93 23.05
CA ASN A 103 25.49 -23.33 23.48
C ASN A 103 25.36 -23.46 25.00
N ASN A 104 26.19 -22.73 25.75
CA ASN A 104 26.10 -22.73 27.20
C ASN A 104 24.83 -22.04 27.69
N GLY A 105 24.41 -20.97 27.02
CA GLY A 105 23.15 -20.28 27.31
C GLY A 105 21.94 -21.20 27.19
N PHE A 106 21.82 -21.91 26.07
CA PHE A 106 20.71 -22.80 25.78
C PHE A 106 20.70 -24.04 26.70
N ASN A 107 21.86 -24.68 26.86
CA ASN A 107 21.99 -25.82 27.76
C ASN A 107 21.71 -25.45 29.23
N SER A 108 22.05 -24.23 29.65
CA SER A 108 21.73 -23.76 31.00
C SER A 108 20.23 -23.58 31.26
N LEU A 109 19.45 -23.29 30.21
CA LEU A 109 18.01 -23.14 30.28
C LEU A 109 17.31 -24.50 30.39
N LEU A 110 17.80 -25.51 29.66
CA LEU A 110 17.25 -26.87 29.72
C LEU A 110 17.52 -27.58 31.06
N ARG A 111 18.59 -27.22 31.77
CA ARG A 111 19.07 -27.98 32.95
C ARG A 111 18.80 -27.36 34.32
N ARG A 112 18.34 -26.12 34.43
CA ARG A 112 18.15 -25.44 35.73
C ARG A 112 16.69 -25.15 36.03
N LYS A 113 16.31 -25.24 37.31
CA LYS A 113 15.06 -24.65 37.83
C LYS A 113 15.00 -23.19 37.40
N PHE A 114 13.98 -22.82 36.63
CA PHE A 114 13.82 -21.49 36.05
C PHE A 114 13.76 -20.42 37.15
N SER A 115 14.81 -19.61 37.26
CA SER A 115 14.70 -18.35 37.99
C SER A 115 14.00 -17.31 37.10
N GLY A 116 13.24 -16.38 37.70
CA GLY A 116 12.56 -15.34 36.93
C GLY A 116 13.51 -14.48 36.08
N ILE A 117 14.77 -14.30 36.52
CA ILE A 117 15.80 -13.57 35.75
C ILE A 117 16.26 -14.39 34.54
N SER A 118 16.47 -15.70 34.71
CA SER A 118 16.85 -16.60 33.62
C SER A 118 15.79 -16.59 32.50
N PHE A 119 14.51 -16.52 32.87
CA PHE A 119 13.41 -16.42 31.92
C PHE A 119 13.40 -15.09 31.15
N ILE A 120 13.58 -13.95 31.83
CA ILE A 120 13.67 -12.63 31.18
C ILE A 120 14.83 -12.59 30.17
N ILE A 121 15.97 -13.17 30.54
CA ILE A 121 17.14 -13.25 29.66
C ILE A 121 16.85 -14.14 28.44
N LEU A 122 16.09 -15.23 28.60
CA LEU A 122 15.65 -16.05 27.48
C LEU A 122 14.75 -15.24 26.52
N ILE A 123 13.75 -14.54 27.05
CA ILE A 123 12.86 -13.68 26.25
C ILE A 123 13.68 -12.70 25.44
N LEU A 124 14.60 -11.95 26.07
CA LEU A 124 15.46 -10.98 25.39
C LEU A 124 16.26 -11.58 24.22
N ARG A 125 16.70 -12.84 24.35
CA ARG A 125 17.45 -13.51 23.28
C ARG A 125 16.55 -13.93 22.14
N VAL A 126 15.44 -14.57 22.45
CA VAL A 126 14.50 -15.05 21.43
C VAL A 126 13.93 -13.87 20.66
N SER A 127 13.45 -12.83 21.36
CA SER A 127 12.96 -11.63 20.70
C SER A 127 14.06 -10.89 19.93
N GLY A 128 15.29 -10.84 20.45
CA GLY A 128 16.43 -10.24 19.72
C GLY A 128 16.74 -10.93 18.39
N VAL A 129 16.62 -12.26 18.32
CA VAL A 129 16.78 -13.02 17.06
C VAL A 129 15.62 -12.72 16.10
N ILE A 130 14.39 -12.69 16.59
CA ILE A 130 13.22 -12.38 15.76
C ILE A 130 13.35 -10.96 15.18
N ILE A 131 13.71 -9.97 16.01
CA ILE A 131 13.95 -8.57 15.60
C ILE A 131 15.03 -8.49 14.51
N LEU A 132 16.10 -9.27 14.62
CA LEU A 132 17.17 -9.27 13.63
C LEU A 132 16.67 -9.74 12.25
N PHE A 133 15.99 -10.88 12.20
CA PHE A 133 15.51 -11.43 10.93
C PHE A 133 14.36 -10.61 10.34
N SER A 134 13.37 -10.26 11.16
CA SER A 134 12.24 -9.44 10.70
C SER A 134 12.69 -8.03 10.31
N GLY A 135 13.56 -7.38 11.09
CA GLY A 135 14.08 -6.04 10.77
C GLY A 135 14.94 -6.02 9.50
N LEU A 136 15.71 -7.08 9.23
CA LEU A 136 16.42 -7.23 7.94
C LEU A 136 15.44 -7.35 6.77
N PHE A 137 14.39 -8.14 6.94
CA PHE A 137 13.39 -8.31 5.90
C PHE A 137 12.57 -7.03 5.65
N VAL A 138 12.12 -6.32 6.70
CA VAL A 138 11.46 -5.01 6.58
C VAL A 138 12.35 -4.03 5.82
N LEU A 139 13.66 -4.03 6.11
CA LEU A 139 14.61 -3.17 5.40
C LEU A 139 14.74 -3.55 3.92
N ILE A 140 14.88 -4.84 3.60
CA ILE A 140 15.01 -5.30 2.21
C ILE A 140 13.74 -4.99 1.42
N SER A 141 12.58 -5.38 1.95
CA SER A 141 11.28 -5.13 1.30
C SER A 141 10.93 -3.65 1.23
N GLY A 142 11.33 -2.84 2.21
CA GLY A 142 11.17 -1.40 2.17
C GLY A 142 12.07 -0.74 1.13
N LEU A 143 13.35 -1.13 1.05
CA LEU A 143 14.25 -0.63 0.01
C LEU A 143 13.82 -1.04 -1.40
N ASP A 144 13.31 -2.26 -1.55
CA ASP A 144 12.72 -2.75 -2.81
C ASP A 144 11.59 -1.82 -3.28
N TYR A 145 10.68 -1.48 -2.37
CA TYR A 145 9.59 -0.53 -2.63
C TYR A 145 10.07 0.87 -3.05
N TYR A 146 11.13 1.40 -2.42
CA TYR A 146 11.61 2.76 -2.72
C TYR A 146 12.60 2.86 -3.89
N PHE A 147 13.32 1.77 -4.20
CA PHE A 147 14.44 1.79 -5.15
C PHE A 147 14.28 0.82 -6.32
N VAL A 148 13.07 0.30 -6.55
CA VAL A 148 12.67 -0.43 -7.77
C VAL A 148 13.54 -1.68 -7.99
N LEU A 149 13.66 -2.55 -6.99
CA LEU A 149 14.38 -3.81 -7.13
C LEU A 149 13.46 -4.92 -7.67
N ASN A 150 12.77 -4.71 -8.79
CA ASN A 150 11.89 -5.72 -9.44
C ASN A 150 10.79 -6.34 -8.53
N GLU A 151 10.44 -5.70 -7.40
CA GLU A 151 9.35 -6.07 -6.48
C GLU A 151 9.21 -7.58 -6.15
N PRO A 152 10.26 -8.30 -5.71
CA PRO A 152 10.08 -9.64 -5.15
C PRO A 152 9.12 -9.68 -3.94
N PHE A 153 8.82 -8.54 -3.30
CA PHE A 153 7.98 -8.48 -2.10
C PHE A 153 6.76 -7.57 -2.26
N SER A 154 5.57 -8.11 -2.01
CA SER A 154 4.34 -7.30 -1.96
C SER A 154 4.31 -6.39 -0.73
N LEU A 155 3.64 -5.24 -0.83
CA LEU A 155 3.39 -4.34 0.31
C LEU A 155 2.71 -5.07 1.47
N SER A 156 1.78 -5.99 1.18
CA SER A 156 1.14 -6.83 2.20
C SER A 156 2.17 -7.65 2.98
N SER A 157 3.13 -8.27 2.30
CA SER A 157 4.21 -9.02 2.96
C SER A 157 5.08 -8.12 3.83
N HIS A 158 5.41 -6.91 3.36
CA HIS A 158 6.15 -5.92 4.14
C HIS A 158 5.42 -5.57 5.44
N VAL A 159 4.12 -5.24 5.36
CA VAL A 159 3.28 -4.90 6.53
C VAL A 159 3.19 -6.07 7.53
N ILE A 160 3.00 -7.30 7.04
CA ILE A 160 2.95 -8.49 7.93
C ILE A 160 4.26 -8.65 8.71
N ILE A 161 5.41 -8.54 8.02
CA ILE A 161 6.70 -8.69 8.69
C ILE A 161 6.99 -7.50 9.62
N ASP A 162 6.58 -6.28 9.28
CA ASP A 162 6.72 -5.12 10.15
C ASP A 162 5.91 -5.28 11.45
N ASN A 163 4.70 -5.85 11.37
CA ASN A 163 3.92 -6.20 12.57
C ASN A 163 4.63 -7.24 13.44
N ILE A 164 5.21 -8.30 12.84
CA ILE A 164 6.00 -9.31 13.57
C ILE A 164 7.20 -8.65 14.25
N PHE A 165 7.91 -7.78 13.53
CA PHE A 165 9.03 -7.00 14.04
C PHE A 165 8.61 -6.15 15.24
N TYR A 166 7.51 -5.41 15.12
CA TYR A 166 7.02 -4.52 16.17
C TYR A 166 6.60 -5.26 17.45
N VAL A 167 5.91 -6.40 17.31
CA VAL A 167 5.54 -7.25 18.45
C VAL A 167 6.81 -7.77 19.15
N ALA A 168 7.77 -8.29 18.40
CA ALA A 168 9.02 -8.78 18.96
C ALA A 168 9.84 -7.68 19.64
N PHE A 169 9.93 -6.51 19.01
CA PHE A 169 10.54 -5.30 19.55
C PHE A 169 9.90 -4.87 20.86
N SER A 170 8.58 -4.85 20.91
CA SER A 170 7.82 -4.46 22.10
C SER A 170 8.08 -5.38 23.29
N VAL A 171 8.06 -6.69 23.04
CA VAL A 171 8.41 -7.72 24.04
C VAL A 171 9.87 -7.56 24.50
N HIS A 172 10.80 -7.31 23.59
CA HIS A 172 12.21 -7.10 23.90
C HIS A 172 12.42 -5.89 24.80
N MET A 173 11.77 -4.76 24.49
CA MET A 173 11.87 -3.53 25.26
C MET A 173 11.25 -3.69 26.66
N ALA A 174 10.09 -4.33 26.78
CA ALA A 174 9.46 -4.61 28.08
C ALA A 174 10.35 -5.49 28.98
N ALA A 175 10.97 -6.53 28.41
CA ALA A 175 11.90 -7.42 29.10
C ALA A 175 13.20 -6.69 29.51
N GLY A 176 13.72 -5.82 28.63
CA GLY A 176 14.91 -4.99 28.87
C GLY A 176 14.69 -4.00 30.01
N LEU A 177 13.53 -3.32 30.01
CA LEU A 177 13.11 -2.43 31.08
C LEU A 177 13.00 -3.17 32.42
N LYS A 178 12.38 -4.37 32.43
CA LYS A 178 12.28 -5.21 33.63
C LYS A 178 13.66 -5.53 34.21
N LEU A 179 14.59 -5.96 33.35
CA LEU A 179 15.96 -6.29 33.76
C LEU A 179 16.72 -5.07 34.30
N LEU A 180 16.50 -3.89 33.71
CA LEU A 180 17.08 -2.63 34.17
C LEU A 180 16.54 -2.24 35.56
N LEU A 181 15.23 -2.32 35.78
CA LEU A 181 14.60 -2.02 37.07
C LEU A 181 15.04 -3.02 38.15
N HIS A 182 15.20 -4.30 37.78
CA HIS A 182 15.77 -5.32 38.64
C HIS A 182 17.20 -4.97 39.09
N ARG A 183 18.07 -4.55 38.16
CA ARG A 183 19.44 -4.11 38.48
C ARG A 183 19.49 -2.88 39.38
N LYS A 184 18.51 -1.98 39.27
CA LYS A 184 18.35 -0.82 40.16
C LYS A 184 17.73 -1.16 41.52
N LYS A 185 17.52 -2.44 41.84
CA LYS A 185 16.93 -2.93 43.10
C LYS A 185 15.57 -2.30 43.42
N ARG A 186 14.76 -1.96 42.41
CA ARG A 186 13.36 -1.53 42.63
C ARG A 186 12.54 -2.69 43.16
N SER A 187 11.42 -2.43 43.84
CA SER A 187 10.56 -3.49 44.37
C SER A 187 10.00 -4.37 43.23
N ARG A 188 9.74 -5.66 43.51
CA ARG A 188 9.17 -6.60 42.51
C ARG A 188 7.84 -6.09 41.94
N PHE A 189 7.04 -5.42 42.78
CA PHE A 189 5.78 -4.80 42.37
C PHE A 189 6.00 -3.73 41.27
N VAL A 190 6.91 -2.78 41.52
CA VAL A 190 7.24 -1.71 40.55
C VAL A 190 7.82 -2.30 39.25
N GLN A 191 8.65 -3.34 39.34
CA GLN A 191 9.19 -4.02 38.17
C GLN A 191 8.08 -4.65 37.31
N ASN A 192 7.17 -5.40 37.93
CA ASN A 192 6.09 -6.07 37.20
C ASN A 192 5.09 -5.07 36.61
N LEU A 193 4.66 -4.07 37.39
CA LEU A 193 3.69 -3.07 36.95
C LEU A 193 4.23 -2.23 35.79
N SER A 194 5.50 -1.78 35.86
CA SER A 194 6.11 -1.00 34.78
C SER A 194 6.24 -1.78 33.48
N SER A 195 6.61 -3.06 33.54
CA SER A 195 6.69 -3.91 32.35
C SER A 195 5.32 -4.20 31.74
N VAL A 196 4.30 -4.42 32.57
CA VAL A 196 2.93 -4.69 32.10
C VAL A 196 2.33 -3.44 31.45
N LEU A 197 2.44 -2.27 32.10
CA LEU A 197 1.94 -1.01 31.53
C LEU A 197 2.66 -0.67 30.22
N PHE A 198 3.97 -0.86 30.17
CA PHE A 198 4.75 -0.58 28.96
C PHE A 198 4.36 -1.53 27.81
N LEU A 199 4.20 -2.84 28.10
CA LEU A 199 3.75 -3.80 27.09
C LEU A 199 2.31 -3.50 26.63
N MET A 200 1.41 -3.17 27.56
CA MET A 200 0.03 -2.78 27.25
C MET A 200 0.00 -1.57 26.33
N VAL A 201 0.78 -0.51 26.60
CA VAL A 201 0.84 0.68 25.74
C VAL A 201 1.34 0.30 24.34
N LEU A 202 2.40 -0.52 24.23
CA LEU A 202 2.90 -0.92 22.93
C LEU A 202 1.93 -1.83 22.16
N LEU A 203 1.26 -2.76 22.85
CA LEU A 203 0.24 -3.60 22.21
C LEU A 203 -1.01 -2.82 21.84
N LEU A 204 -1.39 -1.80 22.63
CA LEU A 204 -2.52 -0.94 22.32
C LEU A 204 -2.20 -0.01 21.15
N VAL A 205 -0.95 0.44 21.04
CA VAL A 205 -0.44 1.14 19.86
C VAL A 205 -0.44 0.21 18.63
N ALA A 206 0.07 -1.02 18.76
CA ALA A 206 0.00 -2.03 17.70
C ALA A 206 -1.45 -2.34 17.28
N PHE A 207 -2.35 -2.51 18.25
CA PHE A 207 -3.76 -2.78 18.01
C PHE A 207 -4.47 -1.57 17.41
N ALA A 208 -4.18 -0.35 17.84
CA ALA A 208 -4.70 0.87 17.22
C ALA A 208 -4.22 1.01 15.77
N PHE A 209 -3.01 0.53 15.47
CA PHE A 209 -2.49 0.46 14.12
C PHE A 209 -3.18 -0.64 13.30
N GLU A 210 -3.33 -1.86 13.83
CA GLU A 210 -4.02 -2.97 13.15
C GLU A 210 -5.52 -2.74 12.99
N SER A 211 -6.23 -2.21 13.98
CA SER A 211 -7.67 -1.90 13.87
C SER A 211 -7.95 -0.77 12.86
N GLY A 212 -6.93 0.00 12.48
CA GLY A 212 -6.99 0.87 11.30
C GLY A 212 -6.88 0.14 9.96
N PHE A 213 -6.29 -1.06 9.95
CA PHE A 213 -6.12 -1.95 8.79
C PHE A 213 -7.20 -3.05 8.70
N VAL A 214 -7.78 -3.48 9.82
CA VAL A 214 -8.92 -4.40 9.87
C VAL A 214 -10.20 -3.62 9.60
N TYR A 215 -10.29 -3.01 8.43
CA TYR A 215 -11.58 -3.03 7.75
C TYR A 215 -11.74 -4.43 7.19
N ASN A 216 -12.85 -5.08 7.52
CA ASN A 216 -13.22 -6.43 7.10
C ASN A 216 -13.25 -6.54 5.57
N VAL A 217 -12.10 -6.74 4.94
CA VAL A 217 -11.97 -7.30 3.58
C VAL A 217 -11.95 -8.82 3.73
N THR A 218 -12.94 -9.38 4.42
CA THR A 218 -13.08 -10.83 4.66
C THR A 218 -14.35 -11.41 4.08
N GLU A 219 -15.08 -10.65 3.26
CA GLU A 219 -16.05 -11.21 2.34
C GLU A 219 -15.66 -10.77 0.93
N ASP A 220 -15.43 -11.77 0.09
CA ASP A 220 -15.12 -11.72 -1.34
C ASP A 220 -15.41 -10.34 -1.96
N PRO A 221 -14.39 -9.48 -2.19
CA PRO A 221 -14.58 -8.07 -2.57
C PRO A 221 -15.25 -7.87 -3.94
N GLY A 222 -15.71 -8.94 -4.57
CA GLY A 222 -16.41 -8.91 -5.85
C GLY A 222 -17.81 -8.30 -5.76
N ASN A 223 -18.05 -7.28 -6.58
CA ASN A 223 -19.37 -6.72 -6.88
C ASN A 223 -20.12 -6.20 -5.65
N SER A 224 -19.72 -5.04 -5.11
CA SER A 224 -20.38 -4.46 -3.94
C SER A 224 -20.59 -2.95 -4.01
N VAL A 225 -21.64 -2.48 -3.31
CA VAL A 225 -21.87 -1.06 -3.03
C VAL A 225 -21.69 -0.82 -1.54
N GLN A 226 -20.86 0.13 -1.15
CA GLN A 226 -20.63 0.54 0.23
C GLN A 226 -21.32 1.88 0.50
N ILE A 227 -22.17 1.94 1.52
CA ILE A 227 -22.90 3.16 1.91
C ILE A 227 -22.81 3.30 3.43
N ASP A 228 -22.26 4.41 3.93
CA ASP A 228 -22.03 4.65 5.36
C ASP A 228 -21.30 3.49 6.07
N GLY A 229 -20.31 2.89 5.40
CA GLY A 229 -19.53 1.77 5.94
C GLY A 229 -20.24 0.41 5.88
N VAL A 230 -21.51 0.36 5.48
CA VAL A 230 -22.23 -0.91 5.25
C VAL A 230 -21.99 -1.37 3.82
N VAL A 231 -21.58 -2.63 3.66
CA VAL A 231 -21.32 -3.26 2.36
C VAL A 231 -22.55 -4.05 1.92
N TYR A 232 -22.98 -3.83 0.67
CA TYR A 232 -24.10 -4.52 0.05
C TYR A 232 -23.61 -5.26 -1.20
N SER A 233 -23.90 -6.56 -1.30
CA SER A 233 -23.58 -7.32 -2.51
C SER A 233 -24.49 -6.94 -3.68
N VAL A 234 -23.89 -6.89 -4.86
CA VAL A 234 -24.54 -6.59 -6.14
C VAL A 234 -24.60 -7.85 -6.98
N SER A 235 -25.75 -8.10 -7.58
CA SER A 235 -25.95 -9.19 -8.52
C SER A 235 -26.55 -8.61 -9.81
N PRO A 236 -25.82 -8.65 -10.93
CA PRO A 236 -26.23 -7.98 -12.18
C PRO A 236 -27.58 -8.40 -12.74
N GLN A 237 -28.02 -9.63 -12.45
CA GLN A 237 -29.33 -10.14 -12.89
C GLN A 237 -30.54 -9.42 -12.28
N PHE A 238 -30.33 -8.61 -11.24
CA PHE A 238 -31.39 -7.80 -10.62
C PHE A 238 -31.21 -6.29 -10.90
N MET A 239 -30.24 -5.90 -11.71
CA MET A 239 -30.05 -4.51 -12.09
C MET A 239 -31.00 -4.13 -13.23
N SER A 240 -31.47 -2.89 -13.20
CA SER A 240 -32.18 -2.25 -14.30
C SER A 240 -31.29 -1.18 -14.91
N GLN A 241 -31.30 -1.06 -16.23
CA GLN A 241 -30.45 -0.11 -16.94
C GLN A 241 -31.07 1.29 -16.96
N SER A 242 -30.37 2.28 -16.42
CA SER A 242 -30.77 3.70 -16.42
C SER A 242 -30.38 4.46 -17.70
N ARG A 243 -29.38 3.96 -18.44
CA ARG A 243 -28.84 4.57 -19.67
C ARG A 243 -28.95 3.63 -20.88
N PRO A 244 -30.17 3.39 -21.40
CA PRO A 244 -30.40 2.59 -22.62
C PRO A 244 -29.77 3.18 -23.88
N ASP A 245 -29.48 4.48 -23.86
CA ASP A 245 -28.79 5.23 -24.91
C ASP A 245 -27.27 4.95 -24.96
N ILE A 246 -26.65 4.58 -23.84
CA ILE A 246 -25.20 4.31 -23.76
C ILE A 246 -24.91 2.81 -23.81
N PHE A 247 -25.56 2.01 -22.96
CA PHE A 247 -25.20 0.61 -22.76
C PHE A 247 -26.03 -0.35 -23.62
N GLN A 248 -25.42 -1.48 -24.02
CA GLN A 248 -26.15 -2.61 -24.58
C GLN A 248 -27.05 -3.28 -23.54
N GLU A 249 -28.03 -4.05 -23.98
CA GLU A 249 -28.92 -4.80 -23.09
C GLU A 249 -28.10 -5.75 -22.20
N GLY A 250 -28.41 -5.76 -20.90
CA GLY A 250 -27.70 -6.56 -19.89
C GLY A 250 -26.33 -5.99 -19.49
N LYS A 251 -26.01 -4.77 -19.92
CA LYS A 251 -24.85 -4.00 -19.47
C LYS A 251 -25.33 -2.83 -18.63
N TYR A 252 -24.55 -2.51 -17.60
CA TYR A 252 -24.98 -1.63 -16.52
C TYR A 252 -23.86 -0.65 -16.16
N SER A 253 -24.24 0.43 -15.51
CA SER A 253 -23.35 1.42 -14.90
C SER A 253 -23.23 1.21 -13.39
N MET A 254 -22.29 1.91 -12.75
CA MET A 254 -22.22 1.99 -11.29
C MET A 254 -23.49 2.59 -10.69
N PHE A 255 -24.15 3.51 -11.38
CA PHE A 255 -25.41 4.07 -10.94
C PHE A 255 -26.53 3.01 -10.85
N ASP A 256 -26.58 2.09 -11.82
CA ASP A 256 -27.56 0.99 -11.82
C ASP A 256 -27.37 0.05 -10.61
N ALA A 257 -26.12 -0.18 -10.21
CA ALA A 257 -25.80 -0.95 -9.01
C ALA A 257 -26.29 -0.25 -7.73
N LEU A 258 -26.13 1.07 -7.63
CA LEU A 258 -26.66 1.87 -6.51
C LEU A 258 -28.20 1.80 -6.46
N VAL A 259 -28.88 1.95 -7.60
CA VAL A 259 -30.34 1.86 -7.70
C VAL A 259 -30.82 0.50 -7.21
N MET A 260 -30.25 -0.59 -7.72
CA MET A 260 -30.62 -1.96 -7.32
C MET A 260 -30.45 -2.17 -5.81
N VAL A 261 -29.32 -1.75 -5.24
CA VAL A 261 -29.07 -1.87 -3.79
C VAL A 261 -30.10 -1.06 -3.00
N SER A 262 -30.39 0.16 -3.43
CA SER A 262 -31.37 1.03 -2.77
C SER A 262 -32.77 0.43 -2.76
N GLU A 263 -33.25 -0.07 -3.90
CA GLU A 263 -34.58 -0.71 -4.01
C GLU A 263 -34.66 -1.97 -3.15
N LYS A 264 -33.66 -2.84 -3.26
CA LYS A 264 -33.62 -4.12 -2.53
C LYS A 264 -33.52 -3.94 -1.02
N LYS A 265 -32.91 -2.85 -0.56
CA LYS A 265 -32.65 -2.59 0.87
C LYS A 265 -33.52 -1.47 1.46
N GLY A 266 -34.36 -0.83 0.65
CA GLY A 266 -35.22 0.27 1.08
C GLY A 266 -34.45 1.51 1.53
N LEU A 267 -33.38 1.90 0.82
CA LEU A 267 -32.50 3.01 1.22
C LEU A 267 -33.03 4.41 0.86
N ASN A 268 -34.24 4.51 0.27
CA ASN A 268 -34.88 5.77 -0.11
C ASN A 268 -33.95 6.68 -0.95
N LEU A 269 -33.43 6.13 -2.05
CA LEU A 269 -32.73 6.89 -3.07
C LEU A 269 -33.74 7.72 -3.88
N LYS A 270 -33.49 9.02 -3.97
CA LYS A 270 -34.18 9.96 -4.87
C LYS A 270 -33.16 10.52 -5.83
N TYR A 271 -33.51 10.51 -7.10
CA TYR A 271 -32.67 10.98 -8.19
C TYR A 271 -33.54 11.41 -9.36
N HIS A 272 -32.94 12.16 -10.27
CA HIS A 272 -33.52 12.50 -11.56
C HIS A 272 -32.44 12.55 -12.62
N TYR A 273 -32.82 12.39 -13.89
CA TYR A 273 -31.93 12.66 -15.00
C TYR A 273 -31.92 14.16 -15.29
N ASP A 274 -30.74 14.77 -15.29
CA ASP A 274 -30.56 16.17 -15.64
C ASP A 274 -29.96 16.29 -17.06
N PRO A 275 -30.72 16.81 -18.04
CA PRO A 275 -30.26 16.95 -19.42
C PRO A 275 -29.14 17.99 -19.60
N GLU A 276 -28.96 18.94 -18.67
CA GLU A 276 -27.90 19.95 -18.77
C GLU A 276 -26.51 19.38 -18.47
N VAL A 277 -26.47 18.31 -17.67
CA VAL A 277 -25.23 17.57 -17.35
C VAL A 277 -25.18 16.17 -17.98
N GLU A 278 -26.23 15.75 -18.69
CA GLU A 278 -26.45 14.41 -19.27
C GLU A 278 -26.16 13.25 -18.30
N THR A 279 -26.59 13.36 -17.03
CA THR A 279 -26.38 12.33 -16.00
C THR A 279 -27.54 12.23 -15.00
N ASN A 280 -27.65 11.09 -14.33
CA ASN A 280 -28.53 10.91 -13.19
C ASN A 280 -27.95 11.57 -11.92
N VAL A 281 -28.60 12.64 -11.45
CA VAL A 281 -28.24 13.40 -10.26
C VAL A 281 -28.90 12.79 -9.02
N ILE A 282 -28.12 12.54 -7.98
CA ILE A 282 -28.63 12.03 -6.69
C ILE A 282 -29.13 13.20 -5.84
N ASP A 283 -30.45 13.35 -5.74
CA ASP A 283 -31.10 14.35 -4.89
C ASP A 283 -30.90 14.02 -3.41
N SER A 284 -31.16 12.76 -3.05
CA SER A 284 -30.95 12.27 -1.69
C SER A 284 -30.78 10.76 -1.63
N LEU A 285 -29.93 10.28 -0.72
CA LEU A 285 -29.83 8.88 -0.34
C LEU A 285 -29.95 8.80 1.19
N LYS A 286 -30.83 7.93 1.68
CA LYS A 286 -31.19 7.82 3.11
C LYS A 286 -31.61 9.16 3.72
N GLY A 287 -32.27 10.01 2.94
CA GLY A 287 -32.77 11.32 3.36
C GLY A 287 -31.68 12.40 3.52
N SER A 288 -30.43 12.13 3.18
CA SER A 288 -29.35 13.12 3.13
C SER A 288 -29.00 13.46 1.68
N SER A 289 -28.58 14.69 1.40
CA SER A 289 -28.11 15.15 0.09
C SER A 289 -26.57 15.11 -0.01
N ASN A 290 -26.04 15.61 -1.13
CA ASN A 290 -24.61 15.79 -1.40
C ASN A 290 -23.82 14.47 -1.42
N TRP A 291 -24.39 13.47 -2.07
CA TRP A 291 -23.74 12.19 -2.29
C TRP A 291 -22.89 12.23 -3.55
N TRP A 292 -21.68 11.73 -3.43
CA TRP A 292 -20.79 11.40 -4.54
C TRP A 292 -20.31 9.96 -4.40
N TYR A 293 -19.38 9.55 -5.25
CA TYR A 293 -18.87 8.19 -5.26
C TYR A 293 -17.40 8.05 -5.57
N GLU A 294 -16.88 6.90 -5.15
CA GLU A 294 -15.58 6.36 -5.51
C GLU A 294 -15.83 5.01 -6.18
N GLY A 295 -15.41 4.87 -7.44
CA GLY A 295 -15.49 3.63 -8.19
C GLY A 295 -14.15 2.88 -8.13
N TYR A 296 -14.20 1.55 -8.00
CA TYR A 296 -13.01 0.72 -8.02
C TYR A 296 -13.21 -0.48 -8.93
N TYR A 297 -12.17 -0.81 -9.67
CA TYR A 297 -12.02 -2.09 -10.31
C TYR A 297 -10.87 -2.87 -9.67
N ASP A 298 -10.86 -4.16 -9.97
CA ASP A 298 -9.77 -5.05 -9.60
C ASP A 298 -8.40 -4.49 -10.07
N GLY A 299 -7.42 -4.59 -9.18
CA GLY A 299 -6.08 -4.00 -9.31
C GLY A 299 -6.01 -2.46 -9.33
N GLY A 300 -7.12 -1.73 -9.14
CA GLY A 300 -7.10 -0.30 -8.91
C GLY A 300 -6.56 0.09 -7.53
N PHE A 301 -6.29 1.37 -7.30
CA PHE A 301 -5.82 1.84 -5.98
C PHE A 301 -6.91 1.65 -4.91
N THR A 302 -6.80 0.57 -4.14
CA THR A 302 -7.64 0.31 -2.97
C THR A 302 -6.97 0.74 -1.66
N SER A 303 -6.02 1.68 -1.68
CA SER A 303 -5.35 2.15 -0.46
C SER A 303 -6.33 2.97 0.40
N ILE A 304 -7.23 2.24 1.06
CA ILE A 304 -8.09 2.70 2.14
C ILE A 304 -7.19 3.42 3.16
N PRO A 305 -7.56 4.64 3.59
CA PRO A 305 -8.93 5.16 3.57
C PRO A 305 -9.38 5.90 2.29
N PHE A 306 -8.49 6.11 1.31
CA PHE A 306 -8.76 7.00 0.18
C PHE A 306 -9.16 6.19 -1.05
N GLY A 307 -10.34 6.46 -1.58
CA GLY A 307 -10.72 5.91 -2.87
C GLY A 307 -10.11 6.64 -4.03
N GLU A 308 -10.38 6.10 -5.22
CA GLU A 308 -10.16 6.83 -6.45
C GLU A 308 -11.11 8.03 -6.50
N ILE A 309 -10.55 9.22 -6.27
CA ILE A 309 -11.23 10.47 -6.56
C ILE A 309 -11.49 10.49 -8.06
N ASN A 310 -12.75 10.63 -8.46
CA ASN A 310 -13.12 10.62 -9.86
C ASN A 310 -14.11 11.76 -10.17
N TYR A 311 -13.92 12.38 -11.33
CA TYR A 311 -14.80 13.38 -11.91
C TYR A 311 -15.52 12.79 -13.14
N GLN A 312 -16.04 11.57 -12.99
CA GLN A 312 -16.79 10.88 -14.03
C GLN A 312 -18.27 10.84 -13.67
N ARG A 313 -19.15 10.89 -14.68
CA ARG A 313 -20.59 10.64 -14.50
C ARG A 313 -20.81 9.19 -14.05
N MET A 314 -21.45 8.98 -12.90
CA MET A 314 -21.63 7.65 -12.31
C MET A 314 -22.40 6.70 -13.22
N ASP A 315 -23.40 7.23 -13.93
CA ASP A 315 -24.24 6.48 -14.87
C ASP A 315 -23.56 6.25 -16.22
N GLU A 316 -22.30 6.66 -16.38
CA GLU A 316 -21.44 6.34 -17.53
C GLU A 316 -20.25 5.48 -17.13
N TYR A 317 -20.01 5.30 -15.82
CA TYR A 317 -18.96 4.43 -15.29
C TYR A 317 -19.48 2.99 -15.37
N PRO A 318 -18.90 2.10 -16.22
CA PRO A 318 -19.45 0.75 -16.39
C PRO A 318 -19.42 -0.06 -15.09
N TRP A 319 -20.36 -0.99 -14.94
CA TRP A 319 -20.31 -2.00 -13.89
C TRP A 319 -19.75 -3.30 -14.47
N LYS A 320 -18.69 -3.84 -13.85
CA LYS A 320 -18.12 -5.15 -14.19
C LYS A 320 -17.90 -6.03 -12.97
N GLU A 321 -17.62 -7.29 -13.24
CA GLU A 321 -17.18 -8.24 -12.23
C GLU A 321 -15.98 -7.70 -11.44
N GLY A 322 -16.05 -7.78 -10.11
CA GLY A 322 -15.01 -7.24 -9.23
C GLY A 322 -15.18 -5.75 -8.90
N ALA A 323 -16.19 -5.07 -9.45
CA ALA A 323 -16.38 -3.66 -9.18
C ALA A 323 -16.83 -3.40 -7.73
N ILE A 324 -16.29 -2.32 -7.15
CA ILE A 324 -16.73 -1.79 -5.86
C ILE A 324 -17.17 -0.35 -6.10
N LEU A 325 -18.34 0.01 -5.59
CA LEU A 325 -18.84 1.38 -5.57
C LEU A 325 -18.92 1.83 -4.12
N ARG A 326 -18.25 2.92 -3.76
CA ARG A 326 -18.36 3.51 -2.42
C ARG A 326 -19.04 4.86 -2.50
N MET A 327 -20.12 5.02 -1.75
CA MET A 327 -20.84 6.27 -1.61
C MET A 327 -20.21 7.12 -0.51
N ILE A 328 -19.87 8.35 -0.85
CA ILE A 328 -19.27 9.34 0.06
C ILE A 328 -20.13 10.59 0.12
N ARG A 329 -20.02 11.35 1.20
CA ARG A 329 -20.61 12.68 1.31
C ARG A 329 -19.55 13.72 1.05
N VAL A 330 -19.90 14.70 0.22
CA VAL A 330 -19.02 15.80 -0.16
C VAL A 330 -19.67 17.14 0.20
N SER A 331 -18.90 18.22 0.15
CA SER A 331 -19.47 19.54 0.38
C SER A 331 -20.43 19.91 -0.78
N PRO A 332 -21.48 20.71 -0.54
CA PRO A 332 -22.34 21.20 -1.62
C PRO A 332 -21.55 21.95 -2.71
N ALA A 333 -20.52 22.72 -2.32
CA ALA A 333 -19.69 23.47 -3.24
C ALA A 333 -18.86 22.55 -4.15
N GLU A 334 -18.23 21.51 -3.57
CA GLU A 334 -17.49 20.50 -4.32
C GLU A 334 -18.39 19.72 -5.28
N LEU A 335 -19.62 19.39 -4.87
CA LEU A 335 -20.57 18.71 -5.75
C LEU A 335 -21.02 19.61 -6.91
N GLU A 336 -21.30 20.88 -6.64
CA GLU A 336 -21.67 21.85 -7.67
C GLU A 336 -20.54 22.09 -8.66
N GLU A 337 -19.30 22.16 -8.18
CA GLU A 337 -18.09 22.28 -9.01
C GLU A 337 -17.99 21.12 -10.01
N ARG A 338 -18.27 19.89 -9.58
CA ARG A 338 -18.32 18.71 -10.47
C ARG A 338 -19.39 18.85 -11.55
N TYR A 339 -20.59 19.28 -11.16
CA TYR A 339 -21.68 19.45 -12.13
C TYR A 339 -21.40 20.60 -13.11
N GLU A 340 -20.72 21.66 -12.69
CA GLU A 340 -20.35 22.75 -13.59
C GLU A 340 -19.38 22.31 -14.71
N ILE A 341 -18.45 21.40 -14.39
CA ILE A 341 -17.60 20.76 -15.40
C ILE A 341 -18.47 20.01 -16.41
N PHE A 342 -19.44 19.23 -15.93
CA PHE A 342 -20.34 18.48 -16.80
C PHE A 342 -21.18 19.39 -17.68
N ARG A 343 -21.71 20.50 -17.14
CA ARG A 343 -22.45 21.51 -17.92
C ARG A 343 -21.57 22.11 -19.01
N THR A 344 -20.31 22.41 -18.69
CA THR A 344 -19.35 22.96 -19.65
C THR A 344 -19.07 21.97 -20.79
N GLU A 345 -18.91 20.68 -20.49
CA GLU A 345 -18.74 19.64 -21.52
C GLU A 345 -19.97 19.52 -22.45
N ILE A 346 -21.17 19.55 -21.88
CA ILE A 346 -22.42 19.47 -22.65
C ILE A 346 -22.64 20.74 -23.47
N MET A 347 -22.33 21.92 -22.92
CA MET A 347 -22.35 23.19 -23.65
C MET A 347 -21.42 23.14 -24.87
N ARG A 348 -20.15 22.73 -24.69
CA ARG A 348 -19.19 22.56 -25.81
C ARG A 348 -19.72 21.59 -26.87
N LYS A 349 -20.25 20.44 -26.45
CA LYS A 349 -20.85 19.45 -27.37
C LYS A 349 -22.01 20.06 -28.16
N ASN A 350 -22.88 20.82 -27.51
CA ASN A 350 -24.03 21.46 -28.16
C ASN A 350 -23.62 22.57 -29.14
N GLU A 351 -22.63 23.41 -28.77
CA GLU A 351 -22.05 24.44 -29.63
C GLU A 351 -21.41 23.84 -30.89
N ASN A 352 -20.85 22.64 -30.78
CA ASN A 352 -20.29 21.86 -31.88
C ASN A 352 -21.32 21.03 -32.66
N GLY A 353 -22.62 21.30 -32.48
CA GLY A 353 -23.70 20.59 -33.19
C GLY A 353 -23.81 19.11 -32.83
N GLY A 354 -23.47 18.76 -31.59
CA GLY A 354 -23.48 17.38 -31.08
C GLY A 354 -22.18 16.61 -31.31
N LYS A 355 -21.21 17.20 -32.03
CA LYS A 355 -19.90 16.58 -32.26
C LYS A 355 -19.03 16.65 -31.01
N ILE A 356 -18.20 15.62 -30.81
CA ILE A 356 -17.22 15.58 -29.74
C ILE A 356 -15.92 16.17 -30.27
N ILE A 357 -15.62 17.40 -29.88
CA ILE A 357 -14.36 18.07 -30.20
C ILE A 357 -13.58 18.23 -28.90
N ILE A 358 -12.38 17.67 -28.85
CA ILE A 358 -11.46 17.83 -27.72
C ILE A 358 -10.51 18.99 -28.04
N PRO A 359 -10.58 20.11 -27.31
CA PRO A 359 -9.74 21.28 -27.57
C PRO A 359 -8.24 20.98 -27.55
N ARG A 360 -7.81 20.09 -26.64
CA ARG A 360 -6.39 19.75 -26.46
C ARG A 360 -6.20 18.24 -26.32
N VAL A 361 -5.58 17.60 -27.31
CA VAL A 361 -5.15 16.19 -27.24
C VAL A 361 -3.63 16.13 -27.14
N ILE A 362 -3.12 15.48 -26.10
CA ILE A 362 -1.68 15.37 -25.81
C ILE A 362 -1.30 13.90 -25.86
N ILE A 363 -0.25 13.57 -26.61
CA ILE A 363 0.35 12.23 -26.60
C ILE A 363 1.80 12.36 -26.15
N GLU A 364 2.09 11.93 -24.93
CA GLU A 364 3.42 11.95 -24.32
C GLU A 364 4.01 10.53 -24.32
N GLY A 365 4.75 10.20 -25.37
CA GLY A 365 5.55 8.98 -25.46
C GLY A 365 6.88 9.08 -24.71
N ARG A 366 7.70 8.05 -24.84
CA ARG A 366 9.09 8.06 -24.34
C ARG A 366 10.00 8.93 -25.20
N THR A 367 9.74 8.93 -26.51
CA THR A 367 10.61 9.58 -27.49
C THR A 367 10.02 10.87 -28.03
N ASN A 368 8.70 10.99 -28.06
CA ASN A 368 8.00 12.10 -28.70
C ASN A 368 6.89 12.66 -27.81
N ILE A 369 6.59 13.96 -27.98
CA ILE A 369 5.43 14.62 -27.40
C ILE A 369 4.67 15.30 -28.52
N TYR A 370 3.41 14.90 -28.71
CA TYR A 370 2.51 15.46 -29.70
C TYR A 370 1.41 16.28 -29.02
N ASN A 371 1.07 17.42 -29.63
CA ASN A 371 -0.01 18.29 -29.17
C ASN A 371 -0.93 18.59 -30.36
N TYR A 372 -2.14 18.07 -30.33
CA TYR A 372 -3.18 18.29 -31.33
C TYR A 372 -4.24 19.23 -30.76
N GLY A 373 -4.69 20.19 -31.57
CA GLY A 373 -5.72 21.15 -31.20
C GLY A 373 -7.04 20.82 -31.88
N SER A 374 -8.15 20.90 -31.13
CA SER A 374 -9.52 20.77 -31.65
C SER A 374 -9.75 19.50 -32.47
N VAL A 375 -9.48 18.34 -31.87
CA VAL A 375 -9.66 17.05 -32.53
C VAL A 375 -11.14 16.66 -32.49
N GLU A 376 -11.79 16.55 -33.65
CA GLU A 376 -13.13 15.93 -33.77
C GLU A 376 -12.96 14.41 -33.67
N VAL A 377 -13.48 13.81 -32.60
CA VAL A 377 -13.35 12.38 -32.32
C VAL A 377 -14.62 11.65 -32.77
N TYR A 378 -14.45 10.57 -33.52
CA TYR A 378 -15.55 9.74 -34.04
C TYR A 378 -15.63 8.42 -33.28
N ALA A 379 -16.81 7.82 -33.19
CA ALA A 379 -16.95 6.50 -32.57
C ALA A 379 -16.43 5.41 -33.51
N HIS A 380 -15.53 4.56 -33.03
CA HIS A 380 -15.08 3.36 -33.76
C HIS A 380 -15.85 2.10 -33.37
N ASN A 381 -16.75 2.20 -32.39
CA ASN A 381 -17.57 1.10 -31.86
C ASN A 381 -16.74 -0.12 -31.44
N LEU A 382 -15.54 0.12 -30.89
CA LEU A 382 -14.61 -0.92 -30.47
C LEU A 382 -15.22 -1.89 -29.44
N ARG A 383 -16.14 -1.37 -28.61
CA ARG A 383 -16.82 -2.09 -27.53
C ARG A 383 -18.32 -2.22 -27.78
N ASN A 384 -18.70 -2.67 -28.98
CA ASN A 384 -20.11 -2.95 -29.32
C ASN A 384 -20.75 -4.06 -28.46
N ASP A 385 -19.95 -4.81 -27.70
CA ASP A 385 -20.39 -5.74 -26.67
C ASP A 385 -20.93 -5.02 -25.42
N THR A 386 -20.46 -3.80 -25.15
CA THR A 386 -20.76 -3.01 -23.95
C THR A 386 -21.61 -1.79 -24.25
N PHE A 387 -21.25 -1.04 -25.29
CA PHE A 387 -21.88 0.22 -25.66
C PHE A 387 -22.70 0.11 -26.94
N ARG A 388 -23.69 0.99 -27.08
CA ARG A 388 -24.46 1.19 -28.31
C ARG A 388 -23.57 1.80 -29.40
N ASP A 389 -23.95 1.56 -30.66
CA ASP A 389 -23.28 2.18 -31.80
C ASP A 389 -23.36 3.72 -31.70
N GLY A 390 -22.23 4.38 -31.95
CA GLY A 390 -22.10 5.84 -31.88
C GLY A 390 -21.63 6.37 -30.52
N VAL A 391 -21.48 5.52 -29.50
CA VAL A 391 -20.84 5.93 -28.24
C VAL A 391 -19.34 6.10 -28.47
N VAL A 392 -18.86 7.32 -28.24
CA VAL A 392 -17.43 7.68 -28.33
C VAL A 392 -16.77 7.47 -26.97
N THR A 393 -15.59 6.89 -26.99
CA THR A 393 -14.76 6.56 -25.83
C THR A 393 -13.38 7.21 -25.93
N ALA A 394 -12.62 7.26 -24.84
CA ALA A 394 -11.30 7.88 -24.83
C ALA A 394 -10.33 7.25 -25.86
N ILE A 395 -10.39 5.93 -26.05
CA ILE A 395 -9.54 5.20 -27.01
C ILE A 395 -9.81 5.59 -28.47
N ASP A 396 -11.04 5.99 -28.77
CA ASP A 396 -11.42 6.44 -30.11
C ASP A 396 -10.64 7.70 -30.53
N THR A 397 -10.06 8.45 -29.57
CA THR A 397 -9.18 9.59 -29.88
C THR A 397 -7.89 9.14 -30.57
N VAL A 398 -7.25 8.08 -30.07
CA VAL A 398 -6.04 7.52 -30.70
C VAL A 398 -6.38 6.90 -32.04
N MET A 399 -7.51 6.20 -32.13
CA MET A 399 -7.98 5.60 -33.38
C MET A 399 -8.28 6.67 -34.44
N THR A 400 -8.95 7.76 -34.05
CA THR A 400 -9.23 8.92 -34.91
C THR A 400 -7.94 9.53 -35.45
N LEU A 401 -6.95 9.79 -34.59
CA LEU A 401 -5.66 10.33 -35.03
C LEU A 401 -4.94 9.38 -35.99
N GLY A 402 -5.06 8.07 -35.78
CA GLY A 402 -4.51 7.09 -36.72
C GLY A 402 -5.24 7.06 -38.07
N ASP A 403 -6.57 7.19 -38.09
CA ASP A 403 -7.34 7.28 -39.34
C ASP A 403 -7.00 8.55 -40.14
N LEU A 404 -6.66 9.64 -39.45
CA LEU A 404 -6.16 10.88 -40.05
C LEU A 404 -4.72 10.77 -40.57
N GLY A 405 -4.00 9.69 -40.21
CA GLY A 405 -2.59 9.48 -40.56
C GLY A 405 -1.62 10.29 -39.70
N ASP A 406 -2.07 10.83 -38.56
CA ASP A 406 -1.27 11.66 -37.67
C ASP A 406 -0.37 10.86 -36.71
N LEU A 407 -0.68 9.57 -36.51
CA LEU A 407 0.13 8.63 -35.73
C LEU A 407 -0.08 7.19 -36.19
N ASN A 408 0.85 6.30 -35.86
CA ASN A 408 0.67 4.86 -35.95
C ASN A 408 0.44 4.30 -34.56
N TYR A 409 -0.51 3.40 -34.39
CA TYR A 409 -0.80 2.78 -33.10
C TYR A 409 -1.03 1.28 -33.19
N THR A 410 -0.87 0.61 -32.05
CA THR A 410 -1.28 -0.79 -31.87
C THR A 410 -2.18 -0.87 -30.64
N LEU A 411 -3.33 -1.54 -30.78
CA LEU A 411 -4.16 -1.91 -29.65
C LEU A 411 -3.93 -3.38 -29.27
N LYS A 412 -4.05 -3.67 -27.98
CA LYS A 412 -3.95 -5.03 -27.46
C LYS A 412 -5.00 -5.29 -26.42
N TRP A 413 -5.64 -6.44 -26.52
CA TRP A 413 -6.59 -6.91 -25.53
C TRP A 413 -5.86 -7.52 -24.34
N TYR A 414 -6.28 -7.14 -23.14
CA TYR A 414 -5.78 -7.68 -21.88
C TYR A 414 -6.93 -8.32 -21.11
N GLU A 415 -6.81 -9.62 -20.84
CA GLU A 415 -7.70 -10.32 -19.88
C GLU A 415 -7.40 -9.85 -18.45
N SER A 416 -6.11 -9.70 -18.13
CA SER A 416 -5.56 -9.27 -16.84
C SER A 416 -4.34 -8.36 -17.04
N ILE A 417 -4.00 -7.53 -16.05
CA ILE A 417 -2.80 -6.69 -16.05
C ILE A 417 -2.25 -6.51 -14.63
N GLY A 418 -0.96 -6.77 -14.42
CA GLY A 418 -0.34 -6.66 -13.10
C GLY A 418 -1.04 -7.54 -12.07
N THR A 419 -1.62 -6.91 -11.03
CA THR A 419 -2.41 -7.58 -9.98
C THR A 419 -3.91 -7.62 -10.27
N ALA A 420 -4.39 -6.96 -11.35
CA ALA A 420 -5.79 -7.02 -11.76
C ALA A 420 -6.04 -8.33 -12.51
N GLU A 421 -6.78 -9.25 -11.91
CA GLU A 421 -7.24 -10.50 -12.53
C GLU A 421 -8.31 -10.24 -13.60
N ILE A 422 -9.13 -9.20 -13.43
CA ILE A 422 -10.25 -8.89 -14.34
C ILE A 422 -10.11 -7.50 -14.97
N VAL A 423 -9.48 -7.46 -16.15
CA VAL A 423 -9.35 -6.25 -16.98
C VAL A 423 -10.38 -6.27 -18.11
N ARG A 424 -10.24 -7.23 -19.04
CA ARG A 424 -11.11 -7.45 -20.22
C ARG A 424 -11.33 -6.17 -21.05
N SER A 425 -10.23 -5.59 -21.50
CA SER A 425 -10.24 -4.31 -22.20
C SER A 425 -9.09 -4.16 -23.20
N TYR A 426 -9.28 -3.30 -24.20
CA TYR A 426 -8.24 -2.86 -25.11
C TYR A 426 -7.41 -1.72 -24.53
N PHE A 427 -6.09 -1.88 -24.60
CA PHE A 427 -5.12 -0.86 -24.24
C PHE A 427 -4.33 -0.42 -25.47
N VAL A 428 -3.84 0.82 -25.43
CA VAL A 428 -2.90 1.34 -26.41
C VAL A 428 -1.52 0.77 -26.11
N GLU A 429 -1.13 -0.27 -26.84
CA GLU A 429 0.15 -0.97 -26.64
C GLU A 429 1.32 -0.14 -27.18
N SER A 430 1.15 0.54 -28.31
CA SER A 430 2.21 1.35 -28.90
C SER A 430 1.67 2.56 -29.65
N ILE A 431 2.45 3.66 -29.65
CA ILE A 431 2.27 4.82 -30.54
C ILE A 431 3.63 5.17 -31.16
N ASP A 432 3.71 5.26 -32.48
CA ASP A 432 4.90 5.68 -33.26
C ASP A 432 6.23 5.01 -32.83
N GLY A 433 6.16 3.72 -32.51
CA GLY A 433 7.32 2.92 -32.11
C GLY A 433 7.65 2.91 -30.62
N ASP A 434 7.04 3.78 -29.82
CA ASP A 434 7.05 3.66 -28.36
C ASP A 434 6.09 2.53 -27.98
N SER A 435 6.63 1.33 -27.74
CA SER A 435 5.86 0.11 -27.44
C SER A 435 5.98 -0.30 -25.99
N GLY A 436 4.84 -0.60 -25.36
CA GLY A 436 4.69 -1.13 -24.00
C GLY A 436 5.64 -2.29 -23.72
N TYR A 437 6.18 -2.34 -22.50
CA TYR A 437 7.00 -3.45 -22.04
C TYR A 437 6.92 -3.56 -20.51
N ASN A 438 6.93 -4.80 -20.01
CA ASN A 438 6.80 -5.08 -18.57
C ASN A 438 5.58 -4.37 -17.96
N ARG A 439 5.81 -3.42 -17.04
CA ARG A 439 4.79 -2.57 -16.40
C ARG A 439 4.80 -1.13 -16.91
N CYS A 440 5.47 -0.91 -18.04
CA CYS A 440 5.56 0.37 -18.71
C CYS A 440 4.64 0.40 -19.94
N GLY A 441 3.88 1.46 -20.10
CA GLY A 441 3.02 1.64 -21.26
C GLY A 441 2.29 2.97 -21.24
N PHE A 442 1.41 3.15 -22.22
CA PHE A 442 0.52 4.31 -22.25
C PHE A 442 -0.62 4.11 -21.27
N VAL A 443 -0.80 5.10 -20.39
CA VAL A 443 -2.07 5.32 -19.68
C VAL A 443 -2.68 6.62 -20.21
N TYR A 444 -3.85 6.96 -19.70
CA TYR A 444 -4.53 8.19 -20.12
C TYR A 444 -5.19 8.90 -18.95
N GLU A 445 -5.57 10.14 -19.21
CA GLU A 445 -6.51 10.92 -18.41
C GLU A 445 -7.31 11.84 -19.33
N CYS A 446 -8.49 12.26 -18.89
CA CYS A 446 -9.31 13.22 -19.63
C CYS A 446 -10.24 13.98 -18.69
N GLY A 447 -10.52 15.24 -19.00
CA GLY A 447 -11.45 16.07 -18.23
C GLY A 447 -11.10 17.54 -18.29
N GLU A 448 -11.23 18.23 -17.15
CA GLU A 448 -10.92 19.64 -16.96
C GLU A 448 -9.51 19.80 -16.35
N PRO A 449 -8.64 20.74 -16.80
CA PRO A 449 -7.25 20.85 -16.34
C PRO A 449 -7.07 21.07 -14.83
N GLY A 450 -8.10 21.52 -14.11
CA GLY A 450 -8.09 21.61 -12.65
C GLY A 450 -7.97 20.26 -11.92
N TYR A 451 -8.16 19.15 -12.62
CA TYR A 451 -8.20 17.79 -12.05
C TYR A 451 -7.21 16.82 -12.69
N GLU A 452 -6.11 17.34 -13.26
CA GLU A 452 -5.03 16.53 -13.80
C GLU A 452 -4.49 15.49 -12.79
N PHE A 453 -4.07 14.33 -13.30
CA PHE A 453 -3.56 13.18 -12.57
C PHE A 453 -4.54 12.66 -11.49
N PHE A 454 -4.00 12.35 -10.32
CA PHE A 454 -4.71 11.81 -9.15
C PHE A 454 -5.66 12.80 -8.51
N SER A 455 -5.76 14.02 -9.03
CA SER A 455 -6.77 15.00 -8.64
C SER A 455 -8.16 14.62 -9.17
N GLY A 456 -8.24 13.70 -10.14
CA GLY A 456 -9.42 12.89 -10.41
C GLY A 456 -9.80 12.68 -11.89
N ASN A 457 -8.98 13.13 -12.84
CA ASN A 457 -9.10 12.78 -14.26
C ASN A 457 -8.38 11.47 -14.62
N HIS A 458 -7.30 11.13 -13.91
CA HIS A 458 -6.62 9.86 -14.08
C HIS A 458 -7.29 8.80 -13.20
N ILE A 459 -8.17 8.00 -13.82
CA ILE A 459 -8.96 6.99 -13.12
C ILE A 459 -8.78 5.59 -13.72
N HIS A 460 -9.07 4.54 -12.95
CA HIS A 460 -8.88 3.13 -13.29
C HIS A 460 -9.99 2.59 -14.21
N ILE A 461 -10.60 3.43 -15.03
CA ILE A 461 -11.41 2.98 -16.17
C ILE A 461 -10.46 2.85 -17.37
N PRO A 462 -10.39 1.71 -18.07
CA PRO A 462 -9.63 1.63 -19.30
C PRO A 462 -10.15 2.59 -20.38
N SER A 463 -9.30 3.06 -21.30
CA SER A 463 -9.71 4.10 -22.25
C SER A 463 -10.81 3.66 -23.23
N ASP A 464 -10.95 2.36 -23.49
CA ASP A 464 -12.04 1.82 -24.32
C ASP A 464 -13.40 1.81 -23.60
N TRP A 465 -13.43 2.14 -22.30
CA TRP A 465 -14.63 2.19 -21.45
C TRP A 465 -15.01 3.59 -20.99
N ARG A 466 -14.09 4.55 -21.14
CA ARG A 466 -14.33 5.94 -20.74
C ARG A 466 -15.13 6.66 -21.81
N VAL A 467 -16.44 6.75 -21.62
CA VAL A 467 -17.33 7.53 -22.49
C VAL A 467 -16.91 9.01 -22.49
N LEU A 468 -16.89 9.62 -23.66
CA LEU A 468 -16.59 11.04 -23.85
C LEU A 468 -17.87 11.85 -24.12
N LYS A 469 -17.87 13.11 -23.67
CA LYS A 469 -18.88 14.11 -24.04
C LYS A 469 -18.27 15.24 -24.86
N SER A 470 -17.39 16.01 -24.25
CA SER A 470 -16.50 16.99 -24.90
C SER A 470 -15.56 17.54 -23.81
N PRO A 471 -14.64 16.70 -23.27
CA PRO A 471 -13.72 17.17 -22.23
C PRO A 471 -12.82 18.29 -22.79
N GLU A 472 -12.28 19.12 -21.91
CA GLU A 472 -11.37 20.21 -22.30
C GLU A 472 -10.02 19.67 -22.81
N TYR A 473 -9.58 18.56 -22.23
CA TYR A 473 -8.39 17.87 -22.71
C TYR A 473 -8.48 16.35 -22.57
N LEU A 474 -7.65 15.68 -23.37
CA LEU A 474 -7.33 14.28 -23.22
C LEU A 474 -5.82 14.10 -23.37
N LYS A 475 -5.22 13.33 -22.48
CA LYS A 475 -3.78 13.07 -22.48
C LYS A 475 -3.53 11.59 -22.41
N TYR A 476 -2.82 11.04 -23.39
CA TYR A 476 -2.13 9.76 -23.25
C TYR A 476 -0.69 10.04 -22.84
N PHE A 477 -0.19 9.33 -21.83
CA PHE A 477 1.18 9.52 -21.37
C PHE A 477 1.83 8.21 -20.94
N TRP A 478 3.14 8.15 -21.11
CA TRP A 478 3.95 7.00 -20.76
C TRP A 478 4.30 6.98 -19.28
N ILE A 479 4.03 5.85 -18.62
CA ILE A 479 4.39 5.59 -17.22
C ILE A 479 4.94 4.17 -17.09
N CYS A 480 5.82 3.98 -16.11
CA CYS A 480 6.21 2.68 -15.58
C CYS A 480 5.68 2.54 -14.16
N ILE A 481 4.86 1.51 -13.90
CA ILE A 481 4.25 1.23 -12.59
C ILE A 481 5.07 0.19 -11.84
#